data_AF-A0A9C9WC70-F1
#
_entry.id   AF-A0A9C9WC70-F1
#
_cell.length_a   1.000
_cell.length_b   1.000
_cell.length_c   1.000
_cell.angle_alpha   90.00
_cell.angle_beta   90.00
_cell.angle_gamma   90.00
#
_symmetry.space_group_name_H-M   'P 1'
#
loop_
_entity.id
_entity.type
_entity.pdbx_description
1 polymer ?
#
loop_
_entity_poly.entity_id
_entity_poly.type
_entity_poly.pdbx_seq_one_letter_code
_entity_poly.pdbx_strand_id
1 'polypeptide(L)'
;MQFTLDRNSDSYGIHAYAAGEITITIPRSLDQARPREDEKVAPLQPPVRRETLHHSLILMPQRLIQDWPPRSFEDLGKAHFDILAELDVEMIVLGTGARLRWPAHDMLSALRDKGMGIEVMDTGAACRTYNILMADRRRFAAALLMI
;
A
#
# COMPACT_ATOMS: atom_id res chain seq x y z
N MET A 1 16.59 -26.81 15.23
CA MET A 1 15.54 -25.80 15.49
C MET A 1 15.21 -25.14 14.17
N GLN A 2 14.12 -25.57 13.54
CA GLN A 2 13.73 -25.13 12.21
C GLN A 2 12.83 -23.90 12.39
N PHE A 3 13.37 -22.72 12.12
CA PHE A 3 12.60 -21.49 12.08
C PHE A 3 11.75 -21.52 10.81
N THR A 4 10.51 -21.98 10.91
CA THR A 4 9.53 -21.86 9.84
C THR A 4 9.24 -20.37 9.67
N LEU A 5 9.75 -19.78 8.58
CA LEU A 5 9.45 -18.43 8.14
C LEU A 5 8.04 -18.42 7.49
N ASP A 6 7.05 -18.83 8.28
CA ASP A 6 5.64 -18.70 7.96
C ASP A 6 5.23 -17.32 8.45
N ARG A 7 4.90 -16.35 7.57
CA ARG A 7 4.17 -15.15 8.07
C ARG A 7 3.51 -14.17 7.12
N ASN A 8 3.63 -14.21 5.79
CA ASN A 8 2.91 -13.19 5.00
C ASN A 8 2.44 -13.63 3.61
N SER A 9 1.84 -14.81 3.53
CA SER A 9 1.16 -15.29 2.31
C SER A 9 -0.31 -14.87 2.21
N ASP A 10 -0.82 -14.08 3.16
CA ASP A 10 -2.22 -13.64 3.22
C ASP A 10 -2.38 -12.11 3.17
N SER A 11 -1.31 -11.37 2.88
CA SER A 11 -1.36 -9.92 2.79
C SER A 11 -0.62 -9.41 1.56
N TYR A 12 -0.99 -8.20 1.10
CA TYR A 12 -0.22 -7.50 0.09
C TYR A 12 1.15 -7.10 0.65
N GLY A 13 2.20 -7.34 -0.13
CA GLY A 13 3.57 -6.93 0.19
C GLY A 13 4.17 -6.08 -0.91
N ILE A 14 5.17 -5.25 -0.61
CA ILE A 14 5.97 -4.56 -1.64
C ILE A 14 7.22 -5.37 -1.91
N HIS A 15 7.34 -5.90 -3.13
CA HIS A 15 8.48 -6.72 -3.55
C HIS A 15 9.66 -5.88 -4.07
N ALA A 16 9.35 -4.88 -4.90
CA ALA A 16 10.33 -3.97 -5.50
C ALA A 16 9.70 -2.60 -5.74
N TYR A 17 10.52 -1.57 -5.89
CA TYR A 17 10.10 -0.22 -6.25
C TYR A 17 11.22 0.51 -6.98
N ALA A 18 10.84 1.35 -7.94
CA ALA A 18 11.72 2.26 -8.67
C ALA A 18 11.00 3.60 -8.88
N ALA A 19 11.64 4.55 -9.58
CA ALA A 19 11.01 5.83 -9.87
C ALA A 19 9.76 5.61 -10.74
N GLY A 20 8.58 5.99 -10.23
CA GLY A 20 7.31 5.87 -10.95
C GLY A 20 6.72 4.46 -11.02
N GLU A 21 7.28 3.46 -10.32
CA GLU A 21 6.72 2.10 -10.32
C GLU A 21 6.92 1.36 -9.00
N ILE A 22 5.96 0.49 -8.69
CA ILE A 22 6.10 -0.50 -7.62
C ILE A 22 5.68 -1.88 -8.10
N THR A 23 6.39 -2.91 -7.64
CA THR A 23 5.98 -4.30 -7.80
C THR A 23 5.43 -4.80 -6.47
N ILE A 24 4.15 -5.15 -6.45
CA ILE A 24 3.48 -5.71 -5.29
C ILE A 24 3.40 -7.23 -5.38
N THR A 25 3.39 -7.87 -4.22
CA THR A 25 3.04 -9.28 -4.04
C THR A 25 1.56 -9.36 -3.70
N ILE A 26 0.83 -10.16 -4.47
CA ILE A 26 -0.60 -10.40 -4.32
C ILE A 26 -0.78 -11.83 -3.81
N PRO A 27 -1.31 -12.01 -2.58
CA PRO A 27 -1.55 -13.34 -2.05
C PRO A 27 -2.69 -14.02 -2.81
N ARG A 28 -2.61 -15.34 -3.00
CA ARG A 28 -3.64 -16.12 -3.72
C ARG A 28 -5.04 -15.91 -3.15
N SER A 29 -5.16 -15.74 -1.83
CA SER A 29 -6.41 -15.49 -1.13
C SER A 29 -7.09 -14.18 -1.53
N LEU A 30 -6.33 -13.18 -1.96
CA LEU A 30 -6.83 -11.87 -2.42
C LEU A 30 -6.85 -11.74 -3.95
N ASP A 31 -6.32 -12.72 -4.68
CA ASP A 31 -6.30 -12.76 -6.16
C ASP A 31 -7.64 -13.26 -6.72
N GLN A 32 -8.68 -12.41 -6.63
CA GLN A 32 -10.06 -12.73 -7.03
C GLN A 32 -10.25 -12.84 -8.56
N ALA A 33 -9.23 -12.55 -9.36
CA ALA A 33 -9.33 -12.36 -10.81
C ALA A 33 -9.26 -13.65 -11.65
N ARG A 34 -9.01 -14.82 -11.06
CA ARG A 34 -8.86 -16.09 -11.82
C ARG A 34 -9.96 -17.12 -11.48
N PRO A 35 -10.61 -17.73 -12.50
CA PRO A 35 -11.53 -18.84 -12.28
C PRO A 35 -10.82 -20.07 -11.66
N ARG A 36 -11.55 -20.78 -10.80
CA ARG A 36 -11.08 -21.91 -9.96
C ARG A 36 -10.87 -23.22 -10.74
N GLU A 37 -10.50 -23.17 -12.01
CA GLU A 37 -10.69 -24.31 -12.93
C GLU A 37 -9.59 -25.39 -12.87
N ASP A 38 -8.44 -25.13 -12.25
CA ASP A 38 -7.31 -26.08 -12.23
C ASP A 38 -6.89 -26.50 -10.81
N GLU A 39 -7.76 -27.19 -10.08
CA GLU A 39 -7.41 -27.81 -8.79
C GLU A 39 -7.09 -29.31 -8.96
N LYS A 40 -5.97 -29.60 -9.64
CA LYS A 40 -5.33 -30.93 -9.59
C LYS A 40 -3.82 -30.78 -9.32
N VAL A 41 -3.53 -30.63 -8.02
CA VAL A 41 -2.31 -30.99 -7.25
C VAL A 41 -0.93 -30.55 -7.78
N ALA A 42 -0.29 -29.58 -7.11
CA ALA A 42 1.18 -29.38 -7.01
C ALA A 42 1.54 -28.47 -5.79
N PRO A 43 2.79 -28.45 -5.26
CA PRO A 43 3.11 -28.67 -3.83
C PRO A 43 3.16 -27.43 -2.90
N LEU A 44 3.43 -27.70 -1.60
CA LEU A 44 3.57 -26.90 -0.35
C LEU A 44 4.21 -25.48 -0.41
N GLN A 45 3.85 -24.62 -1.37
CA GLN A 45 4.16 -23.18 -1.30
C GLN A 45 2.94 -22.37 -1.74
N PRO A 46 2.52 -21.35 -0.98
CA PRO A 46 1.44 -20.48 -1.42
C PRO A 46 1.89 -19.74 -2.69
N PRO A 47 1.19 -19.89 -3.84
CA PRO A 47 1.57 -19.20 -5.05
C PRO A 47 1.18 -17.74 -4.90
N VAL A 48 2.15 -16.87 -4.67
CA VAL A 48 1.93 -15.42 -4.71
C VAL A 48 2.14 -14.90 -6.14
N ARG A 49 1.25 -14.03 -6.61
CA ARG A 49 1.40 -13.33 -7.89
C ARG A 49 2.17 -12.03 -7.66
N ARG A 50 2.90 -11.58 -8.68
CA ARG A 50 3.51 -10.24 -8.67
C ARG A 50 2.89 -9.39 -9.77
N GLU A 51 2.68 -8.13 -9.46
CA GLU A 51 2.14 -7.14 -10.39
C GLU A 51 2.90 -5.83 -10.25
N THR A 52 3.29 -5.24 -11.37
CA THR A 52 3.92 -3.92 -11.39
C THR A 52 2.86 -2.87 -11.73
N LEU A 53 2.77 -1.86 -10.87
CA LEU A 53 1.85 -0.73 -10.99
C LEU A 53 2.66 0.54 -11.24
N HIS A 54 2.12 1.39 -12.12
CA HIS A 54 2.77 2.64 -12.57
C HIS A 54 1.92 3.88 -12.26
N HIS A 55 0.85 3.71 -11.48
CA HIS A 55 -0.07 4.78 -11.11
C HIS A 55 -0.15 4.86 -9.59
N SER A 56 -0.51 6.04 -9.08
CA SER A 56 -0.68 6.27 -7.65
C SER A 56 -1.74 5.33 -7.07
N LEU A 57 -1.48 4.78 -5.90
CA LEU A 57 -2.35 3.77 -5.28
C LEU A 57 -2.40 3.93 -3.76
N ILE A 58 -3.37 3.26 -3.15
CA ILE A 58 -3.40 3.05 -1.70
C ILE A 58 -3.24 1.55 -1.43
N LEU A 59 -2.22 1.22 -0.65
CA LEU A 59 -1.89 -0.15 -0.26
C LEU A 59 -2.15 -0.37 1.23
N MET A 60 -2.99 -1.36 1.53
CA MET A 60 -3.26 -1.86 2.88
C MET A 60 -2.91 -3.35 2.92
N PRO A 61 -2.61 -3.92 4.10
CA PRO A 61 -2.30 -5.34 4.23
C PRO A 61 -3.33 -6.27 3.56
N GLN A 62 -4.62 -5.93 3.65
CA GLN A 62 -5.73 -6.77 3.16
C GLN A 62 -6.48 -6.14 1.98
N ARG A 63 -6.04 -4.98 1.47
CA ARG A 63 -6.78 -4.25 0.44
C ARG A 63 -5.83 -3.43 -0.44
N LEU A 64 -6.06 -3.49 -1.74
CA LEU A 64 -5.41 -2.64 -2.72
C LEU A 64 -6.46 -1.74 -3.38
N ILE A 65 -6.19 -0.43 -3.41
CA ILE A 65 -6.98 0.55 -4.15
C ILE A 65 -6.07 1.12 -5.24
N GLN A 66 -6.26 0.66 -6.47
CA GLN A 66 -5.43 1.03 -7.62
C GLN A 66 -5.80 2.40 -8.18
N ASP A 67 -7.08 2.78 -8.17
CA ASP A 67 -7.56 4.01 -8.79
C ASP A 67 -7.44 5.25 -7.88
N TRP A 68 -6.30 5.42 -7.19
CA TRP A 68 -6.09 6.65 -6.42
C TRP A 68 -5.73 7.80 -7.39
N PRO A 69 -6.56 8.87 -7.50
CA PRO A 69 -6.48 9.77 -8.66
C PRO A 69 -5.22 10.65 -8.86
N PRO A 70 -4.44 11.08 -7.84
CA PRO A 70 -3.41 12.10 -8.05
C PRO A 70 -2.29 11.57 -8.97
N ARG A 71 -2.04 12.26 -10.09
CA ARG A 71 -1.03 11.88 -11.10
C ARG A 71 0.27 12.68 -10.99
N SER A 72 0.24 13.73 -10.20
CA SER A 72 1.36 14.55 -9.76
C SER A 72 1.15 14.91 -8.30
N PHE A 73 2.13 15.54 -7.66
CA PHE A 73 1.95 16.02 -6.29
C PHE A 73 1.07 17.26 -6.25
N GLU A 74 1.13 18.07 -7.30
CA GLU A 74 0.35 19.27 -7.48
C GLU A 74 -1.15 18.96 -7.63
N ASP A 75 -1.49 17.74 -8.04
CA ASP A 75 -2.88 17.25 -8.05
C ASP A 75 -3.41 16.90 -6.65
N LEU A 76 -2.54 16.78 -5.63
CA LEU A 76 -3.00 16.52 -4.27
C LEU A 76 -3.90 17.67 -3.79
N GLY A 77 -4.99 17.27 -3.15
CA GLY A 77 -6.05 18.18 -2.75
C GLY A 77 -6.86 17.54 -1.62
N LYS A 78 -7.67 18.35 -0.94
CA LYS A 78 -8.47 17.90 0.21
C LYS A 78 -9.28 16.62 -0.08
N ALA A 79 -9.89 16.51 -1.26
CA ALA A 79 -10.68 15.34 -1.65
C ALA A 79 -9.87 14.02 -1.60
N HIS A 80 -8.57 14.06 -1.90
CA HIS A 80 -7.71 12.88 -1.83
C HIS A 80 -7.46 12.43 -0.39
N PHE A 81 -7.40 13.37 0.56
CA PHE A 81 -7.28 13.08 1.98
C PHE A 81 -8.62 12.71 2.63
N ASP A 82 -9.74 13.21 2.12
CA ASP A 82 -11.07 12.79 2.53
C ASP A 82 -11.27 11.28 2.24
N ILE A 83 -10.85 10.80 1.07
CA ILE A 83 -10.83 9.35 0.74
C ILE A 83 -9.98 8.57 1.75
N LEU A 84 -8.78 9.07 2.09
CA LEU A 84 -7.90 8.42 3.06
C LEU A 84 -8.52 8.39 4.46
N ALA A 85 -9.25 9.44 4.84
CA ALA A 85 -9.95 9.52 6.11
C ALA A 85 -11.08 8.50 6.21
N GLU A 86 -11.65 8.01 5.10
CA GLU A 86 -12.70 6.99 5.11
C GLU A 86 -12.18 5.57 5.36
N LEU A 87 -10.86 5.37 5.32
CA LEU A 87 -10.24 4.08 5.61
C LEU A 87 -10.30 3.76 7.11
N ASP A 88 -10.58 2.51 7.48
CA ASP A 88 -10.51 2.03 8.87
C ASP A 88 -9.05 1.74 9.28
N VAL A 89 -8.27 2.82 9.41
CA VAL A 89 -6.85 2.78 9.78
C VAL A 89 -6.53 3.83 10.84
N GLU A 90 -5.44 3.60 11.58
CA GLU A 90 -4.95 4.50 12.63
C GLU A 90 -3.88 5.46 12.10
N MET A 91 -3.18 5.09 11.03
CA MET A 91 -2.18 5.94 10.40
C MET A 91 -2.07 5.76 8.89
N ILE A 92 -1.61 6.83 8.24
CA ILE A 92 -1.28 6.87 6.82
C ILE A 92 0.23 7.12 6.66
N VAL A 93 0.87 6.31 5.82
CA VAL A 93 2.19 6.60 5.26
C VAL A 93 1.99 7.20 3.88
N LEU A 94 2.36 8.45 3.68
CA LEU A 94 2.27 9.14 2.40
C LEU A 94 3.64 9.16 1.70
N GLY A 95 3.74 8.46 0.57
CA GLY A 95 4.86 8.53 -0.36
C GLY A 95 4.63 9.58 -1.42
N THR A 96 5.51 10.58 -1.50
CA THR A 96 5.29 11.81 -2.29
C THR A 96 6.03 11.89 -3.63
N GLY A 97 6.49 10.73 -4.11
CA GLY A 97 7.30 10.55 -5.32
C GLY A 97 8.79 10.48 -5.01
N ALA A 98 9.63 10.91 -5.94
CA ALA A 98 11.09 10.89 -5.81
C ALA A 98 11.67 11.72 -4.66
N ARG A 99 10.90 12.65 -4.07
CA ARG A 99 11.34 13.53 -2.97
C ARG A 99 10.21 13.74 -1.98
N LEU A 100 10.56 13.86 -0.71
CA LEU A 100 9.64 14.28 0.35
C LEU A 100 9.11 15.68 0.07
N ARG A 101 7.78 15.81 -0.06
CA ARG A 101 7.08 17.09 -0.15
C ARG A 101 5.89 17.11 0.80
N TRP A 102 5.75 18.17 1.59
CA TRP A 102 4.67 18.27 2.57
C TRP A 102 3.36 18.74 1.93
N PRO A 103 2.24 18.03 2.13
CA PRO A 103 0.92 18.55 1.83
C PRO A 103 0.64 19.80 2.67
N ALA A 104 -0.08 20.77 2.10
CA ALA A 104 -0.64 21.90 2.83
C ALA A 104 -1.55 21.43 3.98
N HIS A 105 -1.51 22.18 5.09
CA HIS A 105 -2.15 21.80 6.35
C HIS A 105 -3.69 21.70 6.26
N ASP A 106 -4.31 22.52 5.41
CA ASP A 106 -5.75 22.51 5.15
C ASP A 106 -6.23 21.19 4.53
N MET A 107 -5.42 20.58 3.66
CA MET A 107 -5.70 19.28 3.05
C MET A 107 -5.74 18.15 4.08
N LEU A 108 -4.97 18.26 5.16
CA LEU A 108 -4.84 17.23 6.20
C LEU A 108 -5.94 17.28 7.27
N SER A 109 -6.84 18.27 7.20
CA SER A 109 -7.89 18.51 8.19
C SER A 109 -8.73 17.26 8.48
N ALA A 110 -9.18 16.55 7.45
CA ALA A 110 -10.01 15.36 7.62
C ALA A 110 -9.32 14.21 8.37
N LEU A 111 -8.01 14.02 8.17
CA LEU A 111 -7.24 13.03 8.90
C LEU A 111 -7.11 13.42 10.38
N ARG A 112 -6.80 14.69 10.64
CA ARG A 112 -6.69 15.22 12.01
C ARG A 112 -8.01 15.10 12.77
N ASP A 113 -9.12 15.43 12.13
CA ASP A 113 -10.45 15.40 12.77
C ASP A 113 -10.86 13.96 13.14
N LYS A 114 -10.31 12.94 12.47
CA LYS A 114 -10.44 11.52 12.82
C LYS A 114 -9.35 11.00 13.77
N GLY A 115 -8.41 11.85 14.19
CA GLY A 115 -7.27 11.46 15.03
C GLY A 115 -6.29 10.50 14.32
N MET A 116 -6.29 10.47 12.98
CA MET A 116 -5.38 9.64 12.20
C MET A 116 -3.99 10.28 12.11
N GLY A 117 -2.95 9.48 12.40
CA GLY A 117 -1.57 9.91 12.20
C GLY A 117 -1.22 9.94 10.71
N ILE A 118 -0.35 10.88 10.31
CA ILE A 118 0.23 10.90 8.96
C ILE A 118 1.75 11.02 9.04
N GLU A 119 2.45 10.16 8.32
CA GLU A 119 3.89 10.23 8.10
C GLU A 119 4.16 10.48 6.62
N VAL A 120 4.87 11.57 6.31
CA VAL A 120 5.17 11.97 4.93
C VAL A 120 6.63 11.71 4.62
N MET A 121 6.89 11.06 3.50
CA MET A 121 8.24 10.71 3.04
C MET A 121 8.32 10.61 1.51
N ASP A 122 9.51 10.36 0.96
CA ASP A 122 9.63 9.93 -0.44
C ASP A 122 9.01 8.53 -0.62
N THR A 123 8.56 8.20 -1.83
CA THR A 123 7.87 6.93 -2.11
C THR A 123 8.76 5.72 -1.81
N GLY A 124 10.08 5.80 -2.04
CA GLY A 124 11.00 4.70 -1.73
C GLY A 124 11.09 4.41 -0.23
N ALA A 125 11.15 5.45 0.60
CA ALA A 125 11.06 5.33 2.06
C ALA A 125 9.70 4.78 2.49
N ALA A 126 8.59 5.27 1.91
CA ALA A 126 7.25 4.78 2.21
C ALA A 126 7.10 3.29 1.93
N CYS A 127 7.65 2.80 0.82
CA CYS A 127 7.66 1.38 0.47
C CYS A 127 8.40 0.53 1.51
N ARG A 128 9.54 1.00 2.03
CA ARG A 128 10.28 0.30 3.10
C ARG A 128 9.51 0.30 4.41
N THR A 129 8.96 1.45 4.79
CA THR A 129 8.15 1.61 6.00
C THR A 129 6.92 0.71 5.96
N TYR A 130 6.24 0.59 4.82
CA TYR A 130 5.14 -0.35 4.62
C TYR A 130 5.55 -1.78 5.01
N ASN A 131 6.66 -2.29 4.48
CA ASN A 131 7.13 -3.65 4.77
C ASN A 131 7.54 -3.84 6.24
N ILE A 132 8.03 -2.80 6.91
CA ILE A 132 8.33 -2.84 8.36
C ILE A 132 7.02 -2.90 9.16
N LEU A 133 6.06 -2.03 8.83
CA LEU A 133 4.76 -1.97 9.48
C LEU A 133 3.90 -3.22 9.21
N MET A 134 4.19 -4.01 8.16
CA MET A 134 3.56 -5.32 7.97
C MET A 134 3.82 -6.31 9.11
N ALA A 135 4.93 -6.19 9.83
CA ALA A 135 5.19 -6.99 11.03
C ALA A 135 4.48 -6.43 12.27
N ASP A 136 4.00 -5.19 12.19
CA ASP A 136 3.29 -4.50 13.26
C ASP A 136 1.79 -4.87 13.24
N ARG A 137 1.12 -4.74 14.39
CA ARG A 137 -0.31 -5.09 14.53
C ARG A 137 -1.24 -3.90 14.32
N ARG A 138 -0.70 -2.70 14.05
CA ARG A 138 -1.49 -1.48 13.84
C ARG A 138 -2.20 -1.50 12.48
N ARG A 139 -3.38 -0.88 12.43
CA ARG A 139 -4.11 -0.66 11.18
C ARG A 139 -3.51 0.54 10.46
N PHE A 140 -2.96 0.34 9.27
CA PHE A 140 -2.35 1.42 8.49
C PHE A 140 -2.63 1.29 7.00
N ALA A 141 -2.44 2.39 6.28
CA ALA A 141 -2.42 2.40 4.81
C ALA A 141 -1.18 3.16 4.31
N ALA A 142 -0.63 2.73 3.18
CA ALA A 142 0.36 3.49 2.42
C ALA A 142 -0.31 4.11 1.19
N ALA A 143 -0.37 5.44 1.14
CA ALA A 143 -0.79 6.20 -0.03
C ALA A 143 0.46 6.59 -0.82
N LEU A 144 0.66 6.03 -2.02
CA LEU A 144 1.93 6.09 -2.74
C LEU A 144 1.74 6.79 -4.08
N LEU A 145 2.45 7.91 -4.29
CA LEU A 145 2.52 8.58 -5.58
C LEU A 145 3.58 7.91 -6.47
N MET A 146 3.19 7.53 -7.69
CA MET A 146 4.07 6.95 -8.70
C MET A 146 4.54 8.03 -9.69
N ILE A 147 5.37 8.95 -9.17
CA ILE A 147 5.84 10.15 -9.90
C ILE A 147 7.32 10.43 -9.66
#